data_AF-A0AAW7A8D6-F1
#
_entry.id   AF-A0AAW7A8D6-F1
#
_cell.length_a   1.000
_cell.length_b   1.000
_cell.length_c   1.000
_cell.angle_alpha   90.00
_cell.angle_beta   90.00
_cell.angle_gamma   90.00
#
_symmetry.space_group_name_H-M   'P 1'
#
loop_
_entity.id
_entity.type
_entity.pdbx_description
1 polymer ?
#
loop_
_entity_poly.entity_id
_entity_poly.type
_entity_poly.pdbx_seq_one_letter_code
_entity_poly.pdbx_strand_id
1 'polypeptide(L)'
;MTIPNLPTDNLYKFIALSGLVLALFCGAFTIQRTEALSSAVYKDGIEFGEWKIKYDFLSKQIIDLEKEVVALDKKENPTKKELEKLRKKHEENKIKLLENDILREKVRLANEYSKSQLNQLKKYYFWGSITSFCSLIFSAFGFSAWYFKVQRYQDQILRKESQT
;
A
#
# COMPACT_ATOMS: atom_id res chain seq x y z
N MET A 1 25.31 -39.61 34.87
CA MET A 1 23.94 -39.64 34.32
C MET A 1 24.05 -39.65 32.80
N THR A 2 23.58 -40.71 32.15
CA THR A 2 23.47 -40.77 30.69
C THR A 2 22.26 -39.94 30.27
N ILE A 3 22.49 -38.86 29.52
CA ILE A 3 21.40 -38.09 28.93
C ILE A 3 20.73 -39.00 27.88
N PRO A 4 19.41 -39.25 27.95
CA PRO A 4 18.74 -40.07 26.96
C PRO A 4 18.87 -39.42 25.57
N ASN A 5 19.21 -40.23 24.56
CA ASN A 5 19.24 -39.78 23.17
C ASN A 5 17.82 -39.37 22.76
N LEU A 6 17.58 -38.05 22.72
CA LEU A 6 16.37 -37.50 22.11
C LEU A 6 16.32 -37.94 20.64
N PRO A 7 15.14 -38.31 20.12
CA PRO A 7 15.00 -38.66 18.71
C PRO A 7 15.21 -37.42 17.84
N THR A 8 16.47 -37.16 17.48
CA THR A 8 16.92 -36.00 16.69
C THR A 8 16.41 -36.02 15.25
N ASP A 9 15.95 -37.17 14.75
CA ASP A 9 15.30 -37.32 13.45
C ASP A 9 14.02 -36.47 13.34
N ASN A 10 13.20 -36.48 14.39
CA ASN A 10 11.94 -35.73 14.41
C ASN A 10 12.19 -34.22 14.45
N LEU A 11 13.32 -33.78 15.00
CA LEU A 11 13.66 -32.35 15.10
C LEU A 11 14.00 -31.76 13.73
N TYR A 12 14.83 -32.40 12.91
CA TYR A 12 15.22 -31.85 11.61
C TYR A 12 14.06 -31.84 10.61
N LYS A 13 13.24 -32.90 10.60
CA LYS A 13 11.99 -32.95 9.84
C LYS A 13 11.02 -31.85 10.25
N PHE A 14 10.87 -31.62 11.57
CA PHE A 14 10.04 -30.54 12.08
C PHE A 14 10.54 -29.16 11.63
N ILE A 15 11.84 -28.90 11.73
CA ILE A 15 12.45 -27.64 11.26
C ILE A 15 12.22 -27.43 9.76
N ALA A 16 12.40 -28.47 8.95
CA ALA A 16 12.19 -28.40 7.50
C ALA A 16 10.73 -28.06 7.17
N LEU A 17 9.79 -28.82 7.72
CA LEU A 17 8.37 -28.66 7.44
C LEU A 17 7.81 -27.36 8.03
N SER A 18 8.24 -26.95 9.23
CA SER A 18 7.84 -25.66 9.81
C SER A 18 8.35 -24.48 8.99
N GLY A 19 9.58 -24.54 8.46
CA GLY A 19 10.07 -23.52 7.52
C GLY A 19 9.22 -23.42 6.25
N LEU A 20 8.83 -24.56 5.68
CA LEU A 20 7.97 -24.59 4.49
C LEU A 20 6.56 -24.04 4.78
N VAL A 21 5.95 -24.44 5.89
CA VAL A 21 4.63 -23.94 6.31
C VAL A 21 4.68 -22.44 6.58
N LEU A 22 5.75 -21.95 7.23
CA LEU A 22 5.98 -20.52 7.42
C LEU A 22 6.12 -19.78 6.09
N ALA A 23 6.86 -20.31 5.13
CA ALA A 23 7.00 -19.68 3.82
C ALA A 23 5.65 -19.56 3.10
N LEU A 24 4.82 -20.61 3.12
CA LEU A 24 3.48 -20.59 2.53
C LEU A 24 2.56 -19.59 3.25
N PHE A 25 2.54 -19.62 4.58
CA PHE A 25 1.71 -18.73 5.37
C PHE A 25 2.10 -17.26 5.20
N CYS A 26 3.39 -16.96 5.30
CA CYS A 26 3.91 -15.61 5.09
C CYS A 26 3.64 -15.12 3.66
N GLY A 27 3.87 -15.96 2.65
CA GLY A 27 3.56 -15.65 1.26
C GLY A 27 2.09 -15.31 1.06
N ALA A 28 1.18 -16.19 1.50
CA ALA A 28 -0.26 -15.98 1.40
C ALA A 28 -0.73 -14.72 2.14
N PHE A 29 -0.24 -14.51 3.37
CA PHE A 29 -0.56 -13.32 4.16
C PHE A 29 -0.07 -12.03 3.50
N THR A 30 1.17 -12.02 3.00
CA THR A 30 1.74 -10.87 2.30
C THR A 30 0.95 -10.55 1.02
N ILE A 31 0.58 -11.55 0.22
CA ILE A 31 -0.25 -11.36 -0.98
C ILE A 31 -1.60 -10.73 -0.59
N GLN A 32 -2.34 -11.35 0.33
CA GLN A 32 -3.65 -10.87 0.75
C GLN A 32 -3.61 -9.43 1.28
N ARG A 33 -2.62 -9.09 2.11
CA ARG A 33 -2.46 -7.74 2.65
C ARG A 33 -2.04 -6.72 1.60
N THR A 34 -1.17 -7.11 0.67
CA THR A 34 -0.72 -6.25 -0.43
C THR A 34 -1.88 -5.95 -1.38
N GLU A 35 -2.69 -6.93 -1.74
CA GLU A 35 -3.87 -6.75 -2.59
C GLU A 35 -4.91 -5.84 -1.94
N ALA A 36 -5.26 -6.09 -0.67
CA ALA A 36 -6.22 -5.28 0.06
C ALA A 36 -5.77 -3.82 0.16
N LEU A 37 -4.50 -3.58 0.49
CA LEU A 37 -3.96 -2.24 0.60
C LEU A 37 -3.80 -1.56 -0.77
N SER A 38 -3.39 -2.31 -1.79
CA SER A 38 -3.28 -1.81 -3.16
C SER A 38 -4.64 -1.38 -3.69
N SER A 39 -5.69 -2.18 -3.50
CA SER A 39 -7.06 -1.84 -3.89
C SER A 39 -7.54 -0.55 -3.19
N ALA A 40 -7.26 -0.40 -1.89
CA ALA A 40 -7.57 0.83 -1.16
C ALA A 40 -6.85 2.05 -1.75
N VAL A 41 -5.54 1.94 -2.00
CA VAL A 41 -4.74 3.00 -2.64
C VAL A 41 -5.27 3.37 -4.03
N TYR A 42 -5.69 2.38 -4.82
CA TYR A 42 -6.29 2.62 -6.14
C TYR A 42 -7.62 3.38 -6.04
N LYS A 43 -8.51 2.94 -5.15
CA LYS A 43 -9.81 3.60 -4.95
C LYS A 43 -9.64 5.04 -4.50
N ASP A 44 -8.80 5.26 -3.48
CA ASP A 44 -8.53 6.60 -2.96
C ASP A 44 -7.84 7.48 -4.02
N GLY A 45 -7.00 6.87 -4.87
CA GLY A 45 -6.36 7.56 -5.99
C GLY A 45 -7.35 8.06 -7.04
N ILE A 46 -8.43 7.30 -7.30
CA ILE A 46 -9.50 7.72 -8.22
C ILE A 46 -10.28 8.90 -7.61
N GLU A 47 -10.74 8.78 -6.36
CA GLU A 47 -11.48 9.84 -5.66
C GLU A 47 -10.64 11.13 -5.56
N PHE A 48 -9.36 11.00 -5.26
CA PHE A 48 -8.41 12.12 -5.28
C PHE A 48 -8.30 12.77 -6.67
N GLY A 49 -8.23 11.96 -7.73
CA GLY A 49 -8.19 12.44 -9.11
C GLY A 49 -9.42 13.28 -9.45
N GLU A 50 -10.61 12.82 -9.06
CA GLU A 50 -11.87 13.56 -9.25
C GLU A 50 -11.86 14.90 -8.52
N TRP A 51 -11.43 14.93 -7.26
CA TRP A 51 -11.33 16.17 -6.49
C TRP A 51 -10.34 17.14 -7.09
N LYS A 52 -9.20 16.64 -7.57
CA LYS A 52 -8.19 17.48 -8.23
C LYS A 52 -8.73 18.10 -9.52
N ILE A 53 -9.40 17.31 -10.36
CA ILE A 53 -10.03 17.82 -11.60
C ILE A 53 -11.08 18.89 -11.26
N LYS A 54 -11.94 18.64 -10.27
CA LYS A 54 -12.96 19.60 -9.84
C LYS A 54 -12.32 20.88 -9.29
N TYR A 55 -11.22 20.77 -8.57
CA TYR A 55 -10.46 21.91 -8.05
C TYR A 55 -9.84 22.74 -9.18
N ASP A 56 -9.18 22.08 -10.14
CA ASP A 56 -8.57 22.73 -11.31
C ASP A 56 -9.63 23.43 -12.17
N PHE A 57 -10.83 22.85 -12.28
CA PHE A 57 -11.95 23.45 -13.00
C PHE A 57 -12.54 24.67 -12.27
N LEU A 58 -12.80 24.55 -10.96
CA LEU A 58 -13.34 25.66 -10.16
C LEU A 58 -12.35 26.82 -10.05
N SER A 59 -11.06 26.53 -9.89
CA SER A 59 -10.01 27.57 -9.84
C SER A 59 -9.92 28.34 -11.15
N LYS A 60 -10.01 27.68 -12.31
CA LYS A 60 -10.09 28.35 -13.62
C LYS A 60 -11.33 29.25 -13.72
N GLN A 61 -12.50 28.78 -13.32
CA GLN A 61 -13.71 29.61 -13.33
C GLN A 61 -13.56 30.86 -12.47
N ILE A 62 -12.97 30.73 -11.28
CA ILE A 62 -12.74 31.86 -10.36
C ILE A 62 -11.80 32.88 -11.02
N ILE A 63 -10.70 32.43 -11.63
CA ILE A 63 -9.75 33.30 -12.34
C ILE A 63 -10.41 34.05 -13.49
N ASP A 64 -11.22 33.37 -14.29
CA ASP A 64 -11.89 33.99 -15.44
C ASP A 64 -12.96 35.00 -14.98
N LEU A 65 -13.70 34.68 -13.92
CA LEU A 65 -14.65 35.59 -13.29
C LEU A 65 -13.96 36.82 -12.68
N GLU A 66 -12.81 36.65 -12.03
CA GLU A 66 -12.04 37.77 -11.47
C GLU A 66 -11.56 38.72 -12.57
N LYS A 67 -11.13 38.19 -13.73
CA LYS A 67 -10.80 39.02 -14.90
C LYS A 67 -12.01 39.82 -15.41
N GLU A 68 -13.20 39.22 -15.43
CA GLU A 68 -14.43 39.94 -15.82
C GLU A 68 -14.78 41.06 -14.84
N VAL A 69 -14.63 40.82 -13.52
CA VAL A 69 -14.85 41.82 -12.48
C VAL A 69 -13.90 43.00 -12.65
N VAL A 70 -12.60 42.73 -12.81
CA VAL A 70 -11.57 43.76 -13.01
C VAL A 70 -11.80 44.55 -14.31
N ALA A 71 -12.29 43.90 -15.37
CA ALA A 71 -12.62 44.59 -16.62
C ALA A 71 -13.82 45.53 -16.47
N LEU A 72 -14.81 45.17 -15.64
CA LEU A 72 -15.98 46.00 -15.37
C LEU A 72 -15.67 47.19 -14.46
N ASP A 73 -14.81 47.02 -13.45
CA ASP A 73 -14.37 48.13 -12.57
C ASP A 73 -13.61 49.22 -13.32
N LYS A 74 -12.99 48.88 -14.46
CA LYS A 74 -12.29 49.84 -15.32
C LYS A 74 -13.22 50.67 -16.24
N LYS A 75 -14.53 50.38 -16.28
CA LYS A 75 -15.49 51.22 -17.03
C LYS A 75 -15.83 52.48 -16.23
N GLU A 76 -15.69 53.65 -16.87
CA GLU A 76 -15.91 54.97 -16.25
C GLU A 76 -17.38 55.26 -15.87
N ASN A 77 -18.37 54.58 -16.46
CA ASN A 77 -19.80 54.78 -16.18
C ASN A 77 -20.61 53.47 -16.30
N PRO A 78 -20.52 52.57 -15.30
CA PRO A 78 -21.29 51.33 -15.30
C PRO A 78 -22.77 51.60 -15.01
N THR A 79 -23.64 50.93 -15.76
CA THR A 79 -25.09 51.02 -15.59
C THR A 79 -25.49 50.39 -14.26
N LYS A 80 -26.53 50.91 -13.58
CA LYS A 80 -27.05 50.34 -12.31
C LYS A 80 -27.34 48.83 -12.39
N LYS A 81 -27.79 48.36 -13.56
CA LYS A 81 -28.04 46.94 -13.87
C LYS A 81 -26.75 46.11 -13.99
N GLU A 82 -25.65 46.70 -14.46
CA GLU A 82 -24.33 46.07 -14.50
C GLU A 82 -23.74 45.94 -13.09
N LEU A 83 -23.91 46.96 -12.24
CA LEU A 83 -23.53 46.96 -10.82
C LEU A 83 -24.26 45.88 -10.01
N GLU A 84 -25.56 45.72 -10.22
CA GLU A 84 -26.35 44.69 -9.52
C GLU A 84 -25.97 43.28 -9.97
N LYS A 85 -25.70 43.09 -11.28
CA LYS A 85 -25.18 41.82 -11.82
C LYS A 85 -23.79 41.49 -11.27
N LEU A 86 -22.92 42.50 -11.10
CA LEU A 86 -21.60 42.36 -10.51
C LEU A 86 -21.68 41.94 -9.04
N ARG A 87 -22.54 42.60 -8.26
CA ARG A 87 -22.74 42.27 -6.85
C ARG A 87 -23.23 40.84 -6.65
N LYS A 88 -24.19 40.39 -7.48
CA LYS A 88 -24.68 39.01 -7.44
C LYS A 88 -23.58 38.01 -7.82
N LYS A 89 -22.79 38.30 -8.87
CA LYS A 89 -21.62 37.48 -9.24
C LYS A 89 -20.56 37.42 -8.13
N HIS A 90 -20.36 38.51 -7.39
CA HIS A 90 -19.37 38.57 -6.32
C HIS A 90 -19.76 37.67 -5.14
N GLU A 91 -21.05 37.68 -4.74
CA GLU A 91 -21.56 36.77 -3.71
C GLU A 91 -21.47 35.30 -4.14
N GLU A 92 -21.82 34.99 -5.40
CA GLU A 92 -21.65 33.65 -5.97
C GLU A 92 -20.18 33.21 -5.97
N ASN A 93 -19.26 34.12 -6.27
CA ASN A 93 -17.82 33.85 -6.23
C ASN A 93 -17.30 33.57 -4.82
N LYS A 94 -17.81 34.26 -3.80
CA LYS A 94 -17.40 34.04 -2.42
C LYS A 94 -17.71 32.61 -1.96
N ILE A 95 -18.87 32.08 -2.36
CA ILE A 95 -19.25 30.69 -2.11
C ILE A 95 -18.33 29.73 -2.88
N LYS A 96 -18.05 30.01 -4.15
CA LYS A 96 -17.14 29.18 -4.98
C LYS A 96 -15.71 29.18 -4.45
N LEU A 97 -15.21 30.30 -3.93
CA LEU A 97 -13.90 30.41 -3.29
C LEU A 97 -13.82 29.51 -2.06
N LEU A 98 -14.85 29.55 -1.20
CA LEU A 98 -14.92 28.67 -0.04
C LEU A 98 -14.96 27.18 -0.45
N GLU A 99 -15.74 26.84 -1.48
CA GLU A 99 -15.77 25.47 -2.02
C GLU A 99 -14.40 25.05 -2.58
N ASN A 100 -13.69 25.96 -3.25
CA ASN A 100 -12.37 25.72 -3.79
C ASN A 100 -11.33 25.47 -2.68
N ASP A 101 -11.35 26.25 -1.60
CA ASP A 101 -10.47 26.07 -0.44
C ASP A 101 -10.73 24.74 0.27
N ILE A 102 -12.00 24.37 0.47
CA ILE A 102 -12.37 23.06 1.03
C ILE A 102 -11.83 21.94 0.14
N LEU A 103 -11.97 22.08 -1.18
CA LEU A 103 -11.52 21.07 -2.12
C LEU A 103 -10.00 20.98 -2.18
N ARG A 104 -9.29 22.10 -2.07
CA ARG A 104 -7.84 22.17 -1.96
C ARG A 104 -7.33 21.40 -0.76
N GLU A 105 -7.95 21.59 0.41
CA GLU A 105 -7.57 20.86 1.61
C GLU A 105 -7.90 19.36 1.50
N LYS A 106 -9.03 18.98 0.88
CA LYS A 106 -9.33 17.57 0.58
C LYS A 106 -8.25 16.94 -0.30
N VAL A 107 -7.83 17.64 -1.35
CA VAL A 107 -6.74 17.21 -2.24
C VAL A 107 -5.44 17.06 -1.43
N ARG A 108 -5.09 18.05 -0.59
CA ARG A 108 -3.87 17.97 0.24
C ARG A 108 -3.89 16.77 1.18
N LEU A 109 -4.97 16.57 1.92
CA LEU A 109 -5.12 15.47 2.87
C LEU A 109 -5.11 14.11 2.17
N ALA A 110 -5.81 13.97 1.04
CA ALA A 110 -5.82 12.74 0.26
C ALA A 110 -4.43 12.40 -0.29
N ASN A 111 -3.67 13.40 -0.73
CA ASN A 111 -2.29 13.20 -1.19
C ASN A 111 -1.36 12.75 -0.05
N GLU A 112 -1.46 13.37 1.13
CA GLU A 112 -0.71 12.96 2.33
C GLU A 112 -1.07 11.53 2.76
N TYR A 113 -2.36 11.21 2.77
CA TYR A 113 -2.86 9.88 3.10
C TYR A 113 -2.38 8.83 2.10
N SER A 114 -2.52 9.09 0.80
CA SER A 114 -2.06 8.20 -0.28
C SER A 114 -0.55 7.92 -0.18
N LYS A 115 0.26 8.95 0.09
CA LYS A 115 1.70 8.81 0.32
C LYS A 115 2.00 7.94 1.54
N SER A 116 1.23 8.10 2.62
CA SER A 116 1.35 7.26 3.82
C SER A 116 1.02 5.80 3.51
N GLN A 117 -0.07 5.53 2.79
CA GLN A 117 -0.48 4.17 2.42
C GLN A 117 0.52 3.50 1.47
N LEU A 118 1.07 4.23 0.50
CA LEU A 118 2.11 3.73 -0.38
C LEU A 118 3.38 3.36 0.39
N ASN A 119 3.74 4.12 1.43
CA ASN A 119 4.85 3.77 2.31
C ASN A 119 4.55 2.52 3.15
N GLN A 120 3.32 2.34 3.62
CA GLN A 120 2.91 1.10 4.30
C GLN A 120 3.01 -0.10 3.36
N LEU A 121 2.54 0.03 2.12
CA LEU A 121 2.61 -1.02 1.10
C LEU A 121 4.07 -1.44 0.84
N LYS A 122 4.98 -0.48 0.68
CA LYS A 122 6.41 -0.74 0.55
C LYS A 122 6.98 -1.46 1.77
N LYS A 123 6.58 -1.09 2.99
CA LYS A 123 7.01 -1.77 4.21
C LYS A 123 6.52 -3.22 4.25
N TYR A 124 5.26 -3.49 3.93
CA TYR A 124 4.72 -4.85 3.87
C TYR A 124 5.43 -5.71 2.83
N TYR A 125 5.70 -5.16 1.65
CA TYR A 125 6.43 -5.87 0.60
C TYR A 125 7.87 -6.17 1.03
N PHE A 126 8.57 -5.19 1.60
CA PHE A 126 9.94 -5.34 2.07
C PHE A 126 10.06 -6.39 3.18
N TRP A 127 9.28 -6.25 4.25
CA TRP A 127 9.30 -7.19 5.37
C TRP A 127 8.78 -8.57 4.96
N GLY A 128 7.73 -8.64 4.15
CA GLY A 128 7.21 -9.90 3.61
C GLY A 128 8.25 -10.66 2.78
N SER A 129 9.03 -9.94 1.97
CA SER A 129 10.12 -10.53 1.18
C SER A 129 11.23 -11.09 2.08
N ILE A 130 11.63 -10.34 3.11
CA ILE A 130 12.65 -10.78 4.08
C ILE A 130 12.18 -12.04 4.82
N THR A 131 10.96 -12.02 5.38
CA THR A 131 10.43 -13.16 6.14
C THR A 131 10.26 -14.39 5.25
N SER A 132 9.82 -14.22 4.00
CA SER A 132 9.71 -15.31 3.03
C SER A 132 11.08 -15.90 2.68
N PHE A 133 12.10 -15.05 2.51
CA PHE A 133 13.46 -15.52 2.26
C PHE A 133 14.05 -16.27 3.47
N CYS A 134 13.89 -15.74 4.68
CA CYS A 134 14.35 -16.38 5.90
C CYS A 134 13.68 -17.74 6.15
N SER A 135 12.38 -17.86 5.87
CA SER A 135 11.65 -19.13 6.02
C SER A 135 12.11 -20.20 5.03
N LEU A 136 12.45 -19.82 3.79
CA LEU A 136 13.08 -20.72 2.82
C LEU A 136 14.47 -21.19 3.28
N ILE A 137 15.30 -20.29 3.80
CA ILE A 137 16.60 -20.65 4.37
C ILE A 137 16.42 -21.64 5.54
N PHE A 138 15.46 -21.38 6.42
CA PHE A 138 15.17 -22.23 7.57
C PHE A 138 14.73 -23.63 7.13
N SER A 139 13.86 -23.70 6.12
CA SER A 139 13.43 -24.96 5.49
C SER A 139 14.63 -25.71 4.87
N ALA A 140 15.48 -25.02 4.10
CA ALA A 140 16.64 -25.60 3.45
C ALA A 140 17.65 -26.15 4.47
N PHE A 141 17.86 -25.43 5.58
CA PHE A 141 18.68 -25.90 6.69
C PHE A 141 18.10 -27.17 7.33
N GLY A 142 16.80 -27.20 7.57
CA GLY A 142 16.10 -28.38 8.08
C GLY A 142 16.29 -29.61 7.19
N PHE A 143 16.04 -29.47 5.88
CA PHE A 143 16.24 -30.55 4.91
C PHE A 143 17.71 -31.00 4.83
N SER A 144 18.65 -30.05 4.82
CA SER A 144 20.08 -30.36 4.76
C SER A 144 20.53 -31.13 6.00
N ALA A 145 20.14 -30.67 7.19
CA ALA A 145 20.48 -31.33 8.45
C ALA A 145 19.84 -32.72 8.54
N TRP A 146 18.58 -32.85 8.12
CA TRP A 146 17.90 -34.15 8.06
C TRP A 146 18.63 -35.12 7.13
N TYR A 147 18.99 -34.68 5.92
CA TYR A 147 19.67 -35.54 4.95
C TYR A 147 21.04 -36.00 5.45
N PHE A 148 21.90 -35.06 5.84
CA PHE A 148 23.29 -35.37 6.18
C PHE A 148 23.44 -36.11 7.50
N LYS A 149 22.60 -35.80 8.50
CA LYS A 149 22.74 -36.36 9.85
C LYS A 149 21.89 -37.61 10.08
N VAL A 150 20.84 -37.81 9.30
CA VAL A 150 19.90 -38.91 9.55
C VAL A 150 19.70 -39.77 8.32
N GLN A 151 19.15 -39.22 7.23
CA GLN A 151 18.77 -39.99 6.05
C GLN A 151 19.97 -40.77 5.47
N ARG A 152 21.14 -40.13 5.34
CA ARG A 152 22.35 -40.77 4.80
C ARG A 152 22.74 -42.03 5.58
N TYR A 153 22.58 -42.03 6.90
CA TYR A 153 22.92 -43.18 7.74
C TYR A 153 21.83 -44.25 7.68
N GLN A 154 20.55 -43.86 7.68
CA GLN A 154 19.42 -44.78 7.52
C GLN A 154 19.50 -45.51 6.17
N ASP A 155 19.78 -44.79 5.08
CA ASP A 155 19.93 -45.38 3.75
C ASP A 155 21.10 -46.37 3.68
N GLN A 156 22.19 -46.11 4.38
CA GLN A 156 23.33 -47.03 4.46
C GLN A 156 22.99 -48.32 5.22
N ILE A 157 22.18 -48.25 6.27
CA ILE A 157 21.73 -49.41 7.04
C ILE A 157 20.78 -50.27 6.17
N LEU A 158 19.76 -49.63 5.57
CA LEU A 158 18.79 -50.31 4.71
C LEU A 158 19.44 -51.03 3.53
N ARG A 159 20.51 -50.46 2.95
CA ARG A 159 21.28 -51.10 1.87
C ARG A 159 22.02 -52.35 2.30
N LYS A 160 22.48 -52.43 3.56
CA LYS A 160 23.13 -53.63 4.09
C LYS A 160 22.10 -54.71 4.39
N GLU A 161 20.98 -54.32 4.98
CA GLU A 161 19.87 -55.23 5.30
C GLU A 161 19.26 -55.85 4.04
N SER A 162 19.16 -55.12 2.93
CA SER A 162 18.64 -55.68 1.67
C SER A 162 19.58 -56.62 0.92
N GLN A 163 20.86 -56.70 1.33
CA GLN A 163 21.87 -57.59 0.75
C GLN A 163 22.07 -58.88 1.58
N THR A 164 21.41 -58.98 2.74
CA THR A 164 21.48 -60.14 3.63
C THR A 164 20.25 -61.02 3.45
#